data_AF-A0A670JS60-F1
#
_entry.id   AF-A0A670JS60-F1
#
_cell.length_a   1.000
_cell.length_b   1.000
_cell.length_c   1.000
_cell.angle_alpha   90.00
_cell.angle_beta   90.00
_cell.angle_gamma   90.00
#
_symmetry.space_group_name_H-M   'P 1'
#
loop_
_entity.id
_entity.type
_entity.pdbx_description
1 polymer ?
#
loop_
_entity_poly.entity_id
_entity_poly.type
_entity_poly.pdbx_seq_one_letter_code
_entity_poly.pdbx_strand_id
1 'polypeptide(L)'
;MIWRHATPESFVVFVLLLLFLTQCESSKNCVFQHVPFESTNNTQLFLSKIKDLKQYLLLNYPVDMPSNLKPDGFCQEVWEVHLINKKLKHLASVSGIMLERMFFNITTHIVSFIKGCNIEDSCVRFVGTNITQFLNPVPYHIGNLADKMEKLIELKESADYSNCTIIQCQPDSFTENVTQTNDTVHSPEQTPLQRSHWGPFLLLLLIPISCFLLIMTRPLRNLFQRLQRFQETPV
;
A
#
# COMPACT_ATOMS: atom_id res chain seq x y z
N MET A 1 -22.68 54.26 3.99
CA MET A 1 -22.72 52.80 3.74
C MET A 1 -21.29 52.30 3.68
N ILE A 2 -20.83 51.62 4.73
CA ILE A 2 -19.45 51.12 4.84
C ILE A 2 -19.52 49.61 4.65
N TRP A 3 -19.09 49.14 3.48
CA TRP A 3 -18.90 47.72 3.23
C TRP A 3 -17.59 47.28 3.90
N ARG A 4 -17.69 46.55 5.01
CA ARG A 4 -16.55 45.82 5.56
C ARG A 4 -16.44 44.50 4.80
N HIS A 5 -15.42 44.36 3.98
CA HIS A 5 -15.01 43.07 3.46
C HIS A 5 -14.54 42.21 4.62
N ALA A 6 -15.31 41.16 4.95
CA ALA A 6 -14.89 40.12 5.86
C ALA A 6 -13.70 39.40 5.24
N THR A 7 -12.52 39.58 5.85
CA THR A 7 -11.37 38.70 5.60
C THR A 7 -11.75 37.29 6.06
N PRO A 8 -11.54 36.23 5.26
CA PRO A 8 -11.78 34.89 5.72
C PRO A 8 -10.88 34.63 6.93
N GLU A 9 -11.52 34.30 8.06
CA GLU A 9 -10.92 34.00 9.35
C GLU A 9 -9.70 33.08 9.15
N SER A 10 -8.52 33.52 9.62
CA SER A 10 -7.27 32.76 9.58
C SER A 10 -7.41 31.34 10.18
N PHE A 11 -8.45 31.14 10.98
CA PHE A 11 -8.87 29.84 11.50
C PHE A 11 -9.29 28.85 10.42
N VAL A 12 -9.96 29.27 9.35
CA VAL A 12 -10.42 28.37 8.29
C VAL A 12 -9.22 27.78 7.54
N VAL A 13 -8.20 28.61 7.27
CA VAL A 13 -6.96 28.15 6.63
C VAL A 13 -6.18 27.20 7.54
N PHE A 14 -6.12 27.49 8.85
CA PHE A 14 -5.45 26.63 9.83
C PHE A 14 -6.17 25.29 10.02
N VAL A 15 -7.50 25.30 10.03
CA VAL A 15 -8.34 24.09 10.12
C VAL A 15 -8.20 23.24 8.86
N LEU A 16 -8.18 23.86 7.67
CA LEU A 16 -7.92 23.15 6.42
C LEU A 16 -6.51 22.55 6.40
N LEU A 17 -5.49 23.29 6.84
CA LEU A 17 -4.11 22.80 6.94
C LEU A 17 -3.99 21.65 7.96
N LEU A 18 -4.67 21.74 9.10
CA LEU A 18 -4.77 20.67 10.08
C LEU A 18 -5.47 19.44 9.48
N LEU A 19 -6.57 19.61 8.72
CA LEU A 19 -7.26 18.52 8.05
C LEU A 19 -6.36 17.80 7.02
N PHE A 20 -5.49 18.53 6.30
CA PHE A 20 -4.50 17.95 5.41
C PHE A 20 -3.36 17.22 6.17
N LEU A 21 -2.98 17.69 7.36
CA LEU A 21 -1.97 17.05 8.20
C LEU A 21 -2.53 15.87 9.03
N THR A 22 -3.84 15.82 9.25
CA THR A 22 -4.54 14.74 9.97
C THR A 22 -5.09 13.66 9.05
N GLN A 23 -4.75 13.65 7.76
CA GLN A 23 -4.77 12.40 6.96
C GLN A 23 -3.61 11.48 7.41
N CYS A 24 -3.50 11.27 8.72
CA CYS A 24 -2.85 10.09 9.25
C CYS A 24 -3.89 9.00 9.01
N GLU A 25 -3.75 8.27 7.89
CA GLU A 25 -4.47 7.03 7.71
C GLU A 25 -4.34 6.23 9.01
N SER A 26 -5.48 5.86 9.59
CA SER A 26 -5.59 4.98 10.75
C SER A 26 -4.45 3.97 10.67
N SER A 27 -3.47 4.02 11.59
CA SER A 27 -2.33 3.12 11.53
C SER A 27 -2.89 1.71 11.46
N LYS A 28 -2.79 1.10 10.27
CA LYS A 28 -3.27 -0.25 10.04
C LYS A 28 -2.26 -1.13 10.77
N ASN A 29 -2.49 -1.36 12.06
CA ASN A 29 -1.57 -2.05 12.96
C ASN A 29 -1.36 -3.48 12.46
N CYS A 30 -0.34 -3.67 11.63
CA CYS A 30 0.08 -4.97 11.12
C CYS A 30 1.31 -5.41 11.91
N VAL A 31 1.11 -5.62 13.22
CA VAL A 31 2.18 -5.92 14.19
C VAL A 31 1.87 -7.23 14.89
N PHE A 32 2.86 -8.12 14.98
CA PHE A 32 2.73 -9.45 15.56
C PHE A 32 3.74 -9.65 16.67
N GLN A 33 3.27 -10.01 17.86
CA GLN A 33 4.14 -10.39 19.00
C GLN A 33 4.50 -11.88 19.01
N HIS A 34 3.73 -12.68 18.28
CA HIS A 34 3.89 -14.12 18.19
C HIS A 34 3.69 -14.53 16.74
N VAL A 35 4.40 -15.57 16.31
CA VAL A 35 4.19 -16.16 14.99
C VAL A 35 2.82 -16.84 15.00
N PRO A 36 1.86 -16.48 14.11
CA PRO A 36 0.51 -17.02 14.12
C PRO A 36 0.39 -18.43 13.52
N PHE A 37 1.52 -19.12 13.33
CA PHE A 37 1.59 -20.47 12.81
C PHE A 37 1.86 -21.45 13.95
N GLU A 38 1.09 -22.54 14.02
CA GLU A 38 1.07 -23.45 15.18
C GLU A 38 2.30 -24.37 15.29
N SER A 39 3.22 -24.39 14.30
CA SER A 39 4.30 -25.38 14.26
C SER A 39 5.68 -24.80 13.95
N THR A 40 6.71 -25.43 14.51
CA THR A 40 8.13 -25.21 14.17
C THR A 40 8.52 -25.76 12.78
N ASN A 41 7.56 -26.29 12.00
CA ASN A 41 7.80 -26.79 10.64
C ASN A 41 6.62 -26.52 9.69
N ASN A 42 6.30 -25.24 9.52
CA ASN A 42 5.17 -24.79 8.73
C ASN A 42 5.26 -25.25 7.28
N THR A 43 6.45 -25.19 6.67
CA THR A 43 6.68 -25.65 5.30
C THR A 43 6.24 -27.11 5.11
N GLN A 44 6.65 -28.02 5.99
CA GLN A 44 6.29 -29.44 5.89
C GLN A 44 4.78 -29.68 6.08
N LEU A 45 4.15 -28.96 7.00
CA LEU A 45 2.71 -29.03 7.22
C LEU A 45 1.94 -28.65 5.95
N PHE A 46 2.30 -27.53 5.32
CA PHE A 46 1.66 -27.08 4.08
C PHE A 46 1.99 -27.99 2.89
N LEU A 47 3.20 -28.54 2.82
CA LEU A 47 3.55 -29.54 1.80
C LEU A 47 2.61 -30.75 1.87
N SER A 48 2.32 -31.27 3.07
CA SER A 48 1.39 -32.39 3.25
C SER A 48 -0.03 -32.00 2.82
N LYS A 49 -0.55 -30.86 3.29
CA LYS A 49 -1.92 -30.41 2.96
C LYS A 49 -2.10 -30.17 1.46
N ILE A 50 -1.10 -29.60 0.79
CA ILE A 50 -1.13 -29.36 -0.67
C ILE A 50 -1.03 -30.68 -1.44
N LYS A 51 -0.22 -31.64 -0.97
CA LYS A 51 -0.15 -32.98 -1.57
C LYS A 51 -1.51 -33.68 -1.53
N ASP A 52 -2.20 -33.62 -0.39
CA ASP A 52 -3.52 -34.23 -0.23
C ASP A 52 -4.56 -33.54 -1.10
N LEU A 53 -4.58 -32.20 -1.12
CA LEU A 53 -5.48 -31.39 -1.96
C LEU A 53 -5.35 -31.75 -3.45
N LYS A 54 -4.12 -31.91 -3.96
CA LYS A 54 -3.87 -32.23 -5.37
C LYS A 54 -4.50 -33.54 -5.84
N GLN A 55 -4.79 -34.48 -4.95
CA GLN A 55 -5.46 -35.74 -5.30
C GLN A 55 -6.92 -35.52 -5.75
N TYR A 56 -7.50 -34.35 -5.43
CA TYR A 56 -8.89 -34.01 -5.71
C TYR A 56 -9.04 -32.90 -6.76
N LEU A 57 -7.94 -32.41 -7.34
CA LEU A 57 -7.93 -31.29 -8.27
C LEU A 57 -7.70 -31.74 -9.70
N LEU A 58 -8.36 -31.04 -10.63
CA LEU A 58 -7.94 -31.02 -12.03
C LEU A 58 -6.64 -30.22 -12.12
N LEU A 59 -5.51 -30.90 -12.32
CA LEU A 59 -4.17 -30.28 -12.19
C LEU A 59 -3.89 -29.16 -13.20
N ASN A 60 -4.63 -29.13 -14.31
CA ASN A 60 -4.60 -28.09 -15.34
C ASN A 60 -5.69 -27.01 -15.16
N TYR A 61 -6.45 -27.03 -14.06
CA TYR A 61 -7.51 -26.06 -13.80
C TYR A 61 -6.95 -24.62 -13.86
N PRO A 62 -7.56 -23.72 -14.64
CA PRO A 62 -7.07 -22.37 -14.80
C PRO A 62 -7.28 -21.55 -13.53
N VAL A 63 -6.22 -20.88 -13.10
CA VAL A 63 -6.21 -19.93 -11.99
C VAL A 63 -5.38 -18.72 -12.40
N ASP A 64 -5.32 -17.70 -11.56
CA ASP A 64 -4.54 -16.49 -11.85
C ASP A 64 -3.51 -16.26 -10.75
N MET A 65 -2.36 -15.73 -11.14
CA MET A 65 -1.24 -15.38 -10.26
C MET A 65 -0.85 -13.90 -10.47
N PRO A 66 -0.43 -13.17 -9.42
CA PRO A 66 0.10 -11.81 -9.58
C PRO A 66 1.27 -11.77 -10.57
N SER A 67 1.31 -10.72 -11.40
CA SER A 67 2.27 -10.57 -12.51
C SER A 67 3.15 -9.33 -12.43
N ASN A 68 2.76 -8.32 -11.64
CA ASN A 68 3.38 -7.00 -11.63
C ASN A 68 3.76 -6.54 -10.22
N LEU A 69 3.99 -7.45 -9.28
CA LEU A 69 4.47 -7.07 -7.94
C LEU A 69 5.84 -6.39 -8.06
N LYS A 70 6.00 -5.25 -7.40
CA LYS A 70 7.31 -4.62 -7.25
C LYS A 70 8.15 -5.51 -6.31
N PRO A 71 9.38 -5.90 -6.70
CA PRO A 71 10.27 -6.62 -5.79
C PRO A 71 10.53 -5.79 -4.52
N ASP A 72 10.40 -6.42 -3.36
CA ASP A 72 10.61 -5.77 -2.06
C ASP A 72 11.22 -6.77 -1.07
N GLY A 73 12.39 -6.44 -0.51
CA GLY A 73 13.11 -7.38 0.38
C GLY A 73 12.43 -7.61 1.73
N PHE A 74 11.44 -6.79 2.12
CA PHE A 74 10.79 -6.87 3.42
C PHE A 74 9.32 -7.30 3.33
N CYS A 75 8.54 -6.66 2.46
CA CYS A 75 7.11 -6.82 2.36
C CYS A 75 6.66 -7.90 1.36
N GLN A 76 7.53 -8.35 0.46
CA GLN A 76 7.14 -9.23 -0.64
C GLN A 76 6.48 -10.52 -0.17
N GLU A 77 7.02 -11.19 0.85
CA GLU A 77 6.46 -12.45 1.35
C GLU A 77 5.08 -12.24 1.97
N VAL A 78 4.85 -11.10 2.64
CA VAL A 78 3.54 -10.74 3.19
C VAL A 78 2.52 -10.53 2.08
N TRP A 79 2.91 -9.83 1.01
CA TRP A 79 2.05 -9.59 -0.15
C TRP A 79 1.72 -10.88 -0.90
N GLU A 80 2.71 -11.74 -1.13
CA GLU A 80 2.53 -13.04 -1.77
C GLU A 80 1.56 -13.91 -0.96
N VAL A 81 1.75 -14.02 0.35
CA VAL A 81 0.87 -14.78 1.24
C VAL A 81 -0.54 -14.17 1.31
N HIS A 82 -0.67 -12.84 1.24
CA HIS A 82 -1.97 -12.15 1.10
C HIS A 82 -2.73 -12.58 -0.14
N LEU A 83 -2.07 -12.53 -1.29
CA LEU A 83 -2.67 -12.85 -2.58
C LEU A 83 -2.99 -14.34 -2.69
N ILE A 84 -2.11 -15.21 -2.19
CA ILE A 84 -2.34 -16.66 -2.07
C ILE A 84 -3.60 -16.93 -1.23
N ASN A 85 -3.72 -16.32 -0.06
CA ASN A 85 -4.89 -16.50 0.82
C ASN A 85 -6.18 -16.06 0.12
N LYS A 86 -6.16 -14.91 -0.55
CA LYS A 86 -7.30 -14.39 -1.32
C LYS A 86 -7.73 -15.38 -2.40
N LYS A 87 -6.77 -15.93 -3.17
CA LYS A 87 -7.06 -16.90 -4.23
C LYS A 87 -7.54 -18.25 -3.69
N LEU A 88 -6.93 -18.77 -2.62
CA LEU A 88 -7.39 -20.02 -1.98
C LEU A 88 -8.80 -19.90 -1.41
N LYS A 89 -9.15 -18.76 -0.80
CA LYS A 89 -10.52 -18.48 -0.35
C LYS A 89 -11.51 -18.43 -1.50
N HIS A 90 -11.12 -17.79 -2.61
CA HIS A 90 -11.96 -17.77 -3.79
C HIS A 90 -12.17 -19.18 -4.35
N LEU A 91 -11.11 -20.00 -4.45
CA LEU A 91 -11.20 -21.40 -4.86
C LEU A 91 -12.11 -22.21 -3.93
N ALA A 92 -12.03 -21.98 -2.62
CA ALA A 92 -12.96 -22.60 -1.66
C ALA A 92 -14.42 -22.24 -2.00
N SER A 93 -14.71 -20.95 -2.22
CA SER A 93 -16.07 -20.44 -2.44
C SER A 93 -16.75 -20.94 -3.71
N VAL A 94 -15.97 -21.39 -4.70
CA VAL A 94 -16.48 -21.89 -5.99
C VAL A 94 -16.38 -23.41 -6.12
N SER A 95 -15.99 -24.10 -5.04
CA SER A 95 -15.76 -25.54 -5.04
C SER A 95 -16.90 -26.31 -4.35
N GLY A 96 -16.99 -27.62 -4.62
CA GLY A 96 -17.89 -28.50 -3.86
C GLY A 96 -17.43 -28.68 -2.41
N ILE A 97 -18.36 -29.08 -1.54
CA ILE A 97 -18.18 -29.12 -0.06
C ILE A 97 -16.91 -29.83 0.43
N MET A 98 -16.46 -30.86 -0.29
CA MET A 98 -15.24 -31.60 0.07
C MET A 98 -13.97 -30.78 -0.21
N LEU A 99 -13.88 -30.19 -1.41
CA LEU A 99 -12.76 -29.32 -1.80
C LEU A 99 -12.75 -28.03 -0.98
N GLU A 100 -13.93 -27.46 -0.73
CA GLU A 100 -14.11 -26.29 0.12
C GLU A 100 -13.46 -26.52 1.48
N ARG A 101 -13.77 -27.65 2.14
CA ARG A 101 -13.17 -28.03 3.42
C ARG A 101 -11.65 -28.18 3.34
N MET A 102 -11.11 -28.74 2.27
CA MET A 102 -9.66 -28.86 2.07
C MET A 102 -8.99 -27.48 1.93
N PHE A 103 -9.59 -26.57 1.16
CA PHE A 103 -9.09 -25.19 1.06
C PHE A 103 -9.22 -24.42 2.37
N PHE A 104 -10.30 -24.60 3.13
CA PHE A 104 -10.43 -24.03 4.47
C PHE A 104 -9.35 -24.54 5.42
N ASN A 105 -9.06 -25.84 5.42
CA ASN A 105 -8.00 -26.41 6.26
C ASN A 105 -6.60 -25.85 5.96
N ILE A 106 -6.38 -25.32 4.76
CA ILE A 106 -5.14 -24.61 4.40
C ILE A 106 -5.26 -23.14 4.83
N THR A 107 -6.36 -22.47 4.48
CA THR A 107 -6.53 -21.03 4.69
C THR A 107 -6.73 -20.66 6.16
N THR A 108 -7.30 -21.50 7.02
CA THR A 108 -7.50 -21.20 8.45
C THR A 108 -6.22 -20.77 9.15
N HIS A 109 -5.10 -21.44 8.86
CA HIS A 109 -3.78 -21.08 9.40
C HIS A 109 -3.21 -19.78 8.81
N ILE A 110 -3.68 -19.36 7.63
CA ILE A 110 -3.25 -18.14 6.93
C ILE A 110 -4.16 -16.94 7.29
N VAL A 111 -5.45 -17.22 7.57
CA VAL A 111 -6.49 -16.22 7.85
C VAL A 111 -6.21 -15.44 9.13
N SER A 112 -5.71 -16.11 10.17
CA SER A 112 -5.34 -15.46 11.45
C SER A 112 -4.32 -14.35 11.25
N PHE A 113 -3.36 -14.55 10.35
CA PHE A 113 -2.28 -13.63 10.05
C PHE A 113 -2.77 -12.37 9.31
N ILE A 114 -3.49 -12.53 8.19
CA ILE A 114 -3.70 -11.43 7.23
C ILE A 114 -4.91 -10.56 7.56
N LYS A 115 -5.88 -11.10 8.30
CA LYS A 115 -7.14 -10.40 8.60
C LYS A 115 -6.93 -9.10 9.38
N GLY A 116 -5.86 -8.99 10.16
CA GLY A 116 -5.54 -7.80 10.96
C GLY A 116 -4.88 -6.65 10.18
N CYS A 117 -4.25 -6.93 9.02
CA CYS A 117 -3.36 -5.96 8.36
C CYS A 117 -4.06 -5.01 7.36
N ASN A 118 -5.29 -5.32 6.94
CA ASN A 118 -6.04 -4.51 5.95
C ASN A 118 -5.20 -4.10 4.71
N ILE A 119 -4.54 -5.10 4.13
CA ILE A 119 -3.64 -4.95 2.98
C ILE A 119 -4.47 -4.60 1.74
N GLU A 120 -4.09 -3.52 1.06
CA GLU A 120 -4.71 -3.06 -0.19
C GLU A 120 -3.96 -3.61 -1.41
N ASP A 121 -4.70 -4.21 -2.35
CA ASP A 121 -4.16 -4.88 -3.54
C ASP A 121 -4.71 -4.33 -4.87
N SER A 122 -5.15 -3.06 -4.88
CA SER A 122 -5.84 -2.42 -6.01
C SER A 122 -5.01 -2.34 -7.30
N CYS A 123 -3.67 -2.27 -7.21
CA CYS A 123 -2.78 -2.19 -8.38
C CYS A 123 -2.40 -3.56 -8.98
N VAL A 124 -2.74 -4.67 -8.32
CA VAL A 124 -2.26 -6.01 -8.69
C VAL A 124 -2.95 -6.49 -9.95
N ARG A 125 -2.14 -6.88 -10.94
CA ARG A 125 -2.59 -7.52 -12.17
C ARG A 125 -2.30 -9.00 -12.12
N PHE A 126 -3.24 -9.77 -12.64
CA PHE A 126 -3.17 -11.21 -12.61
C PHE A 126 -3.01 -11.76 -14.03
N VAL A 127 -2.23 -12.82 -14.14
CA VAL A 127 -2.03 -13.59 -15.38
C VAL A 127 -2.50 -15.03 -15.16
N GLY A 128 -3.09 -15.62 -16.20
CA GLY A 128 -3.55 -16.99 -16.18
C GLY A 128 -2.40 -17.98 -16.03
N THR A 129 -2.59 -18.98 -15.17
CA THR A 129 -1.70 -20.11 -14.93
C THR A 129 -2.54 -21.35 -14.59
N ASN A 130 -1.91 -22.51 -14.41
CA ASN A 130 -2.61 -23.69 -13.91
C ASN A 130 -2.53 -23.81 -12.38
N ILE A 131 -3.49 -24.49 -11.78
CA ILE A 131 -3.57 -24.66 -10.32
C ILE A 131 -2.33 -25.35 -9.74
N THR A 132 -1.67 -26.22 -10.50
CA THR A 132 -0.44 -26.87 -10.03
C THR A 132 0.70 -25.87 -9.88
N GLN A 133 0.90 -24.98 -10.86
CA GLN A 133 1.88 -23.90 -10.84
C GLN A 133 1.59 -22.91 -9.71
N PHE A 134 0.30 -22.61 -9.46
CA PHE A 134 -0.10 -21.79 -8.32
C PHE A 134 0.16 -22.45 -6.96
N LEU A 135 -0.18 -23.74 -6.78
CA LEU A 135 -0.10 -24.42 -5.49
C LEU A 135 1.32 -24.88 -5.11
N ASN A 136 2.18 -25.17 -6.07
CA ASN A 136 3.55 -25.63 -5.84
C ASN A 136 4.38 -24.72 -4.92
N PRO A 137 4.41 -23.38 -5.14
CA PRO A 137 5.23 -22.49 -4.32
C PRO A 137 4.58 -22.12 -2.97
N VAL A 138 3.28 -22.37 -2.78
CA VAL A 138 2.52 -21.95 -1.57
C VAL A 138 3.18 -22.36 -0.25
N PRO A 139 3.60 -23.63 -0.05
CA PRO A 139 4.24 -24.03 1.21
C PRO A 139 5.48 -23.22 1.56
N TYR A 140 6.25 -22.81 0.54
CA TYR A 140 7.50 -22.06 0.73
C TYR A 140 7.23 -20.58 1.03
N HIS A 141 6.26 -19.95 0.36
CA HIS A 141 5.89 -18.57 0.69
C HIS A 141 5.42 -18.44 2.15
N ILE A 142 4.61 -19.40 2.62
CA ILE A 142 4.11 -19.41 3.99
C ILE A 142 5.25 -19.72 4.98
N GLY A 143 6.07 -20.73 4.67
CA GLY A 143 7.21 -21.12 5.51
C GLY A 143 8.24 -20.00 5.67
N ASN A 144 8.69 -19.41 4.55
CA ASN A 144 9.66 -18.31 4.56
C ASN A 144 9.15 -17.11 5.36
N LEU A 145 7.87 -16.78 5.23
CA LEU A 145 7.25 -15.72 6.01
C LEU A 145 7.26 -16.07 7.51
N ALA A 146 6.88 -17.29 7.88
CA ALA A 146 6.91 -17.74 9.26
C ALA A 146 8.31 -17.63 9.87
N ASP A 147 9.32 -18.13 9.17
CA ASP A 147 10.72 -18.08 9.62
C ASP A 147 11.23 -16.64 9.74
N LYS A 148 10.83 -15.75 8.81
CA LYS A 148 11.19 -14.32 8.85
C LYS A 148 10.52 -13.63 10.03
N MET A 149 9.26 -13.95 10.32
CA MET A 149 8.53 -13.43 11.48
C MET A 149 9.15 -13.87 12.79
N GLU A 150 9.50 -15.16 12.91
CA GLU A 150 10.14 -15.71 14.10
C GLU A 150 11.44 -14.96 14.40
N LYS A 151 12.31 -14.82 13.41
CA LYS A 151 13.55 -14.04 13.53
C LYS A 151 13.32 -12.58 13.93
N LEU A 152 12.30 -11.93 13.37
CA LEU A 152 11.99 -10.53 13.72
C LEU A 152 11.50 -10.41 15.17
N ILE A 153 10.66 -11.34 15.62
CA ILE A 153 10.15 -11.36 16.99
C ILE A 153 11.27 -11.65 17.99
N GLU A 154 12.19 -12.57 17.68
CA GLU A 154 13.37 -12.83 18.52
C GLU A 154 14.28 -11.60 18.65
N LEU A 155 14.45 -10.83 17.57
CA LEU A 155 15.37 -9.68 17.53
C LEU A 155 14.77 -8.37 18.04
N LYS A 156 13.46 -8.15 17.85
CA LYS A 156 12.79 -6.86 18.07
C LYS A 156 11.53 -6.97 18.92
N GLU A 157 11.28 -8.12 19.55
CA GLU A 157 10.08 -8.44 20.36
C GLU A 157 8.75 -8.42 19.58
N SER A 158 8.78 -8.01 18.31
CA SER A 158 7.64 -7.95 17.42
C SER A 158 8.06 -7.97 15.95
N ALA A 159 7.19 -8.54 15.10
CA ALA A 159 7.26 -8.41 13.65
C ALA A 159 6.30 -7.30 13.21
N ASP A 160 6.84 -6.14 12.83
CA ASP A 160 6.08 -4.98 12.36
C ASP A 160 6.10 -4.89 10.83
N TYR A 161 4.93 -5.07 10.23
CA TYR A 161 4.66 -4.96 8.80
C TYR A 161 3.68 -3.83 8.47
N SER A 162 3.56 -2.81 9.33
CA SER A 162 2.65 -1.67 9.12
C SER A 162 2.93 -0.93 7.81
N ASN A 163 4.20 -0.92 7.37
CA ASN A 163 4.64 -0.36 6.08
C ASN A 163 4.30 -1.26 4.86
N CYS A 164 3.79 -2.47 5.06
CA CYS A 164 3.46 -3.43 4.00
C CYS A 164 1.96 -3.48 3.68
N THR A 165 1.16 -2.55 4.22
CA THR A 165 -0.30 -2.56 4.08
C THR A 165 -0.81 -2.05 2.73
N ILE A 166 0.08 -1.55 1.87
CA ILE A 166 -0.23 -1.16 0.49
C ILE A 166 0.72 -1.92 -0.43
N ILE A 167 0.19 -2.79 -1.27
CA ILE A 167 1.00 -3.53 -2.25
C ILE A 167 1.57 -2.55 -3.27
N GLN A 168 2.87 -2.67 -3.52
CA GLN A 168 3.56 -1.90 -4.55
C GLN A 168 3.64 -2.70 -5.84
N CYS A 169 3.31 -2.06 -6.97
CA CYS A 169 3.32 -2.69 -8.28
C CYS A 169 4.34 -2.02 -9.21
N GLN A 170 4.90 -2.80 -10.14
CA GLN A 170 5.67 -2.26 -11.24
C GLN A 170 4.74 -1.51 -12.21
N PRO A 171 5.12 -0.30 -12.64
CA PRO A 171 4.43 0.36 -13.74
C PRO A 171 4.62 -0.48 -15.00
N ASP A 172 3.72 -0.31 -15.97
CA ASP A 172 3.88 -0.93 -17.28
C ASP A 172 5.24 -0.55 -17.87
N SER A 173 6.12 -1.54 -18.01
CA SER A 173 7.23 -1.43 -18.93
C SER A 173 6.62 -1.35 -20.33
N PHE A 174 6.47 -0.15 -20.87
CA PHE A 174 6.36 0.04 -22.30
C PHE A 174 7.69 -0.41 -22.91
N THR A 175 7.84 -1.70 -23.18
CA THR A 175 8.92 -2.22 -23.99
C THR A 175 8.39 -3.33 -24.88
N GLU A 176 8.26 -2.95 -26.14
CA GLU A 176 8.14 -3.75 -27.35
C GLU A 176 8.88 -5.09 -27.28
N ASN A 177 8.15 -6.17 -27.55
CA ASN A 177 8.26 -6.90 -28.81
C ASN A 177 7.07 -7.85 -28.91
N VAL A 178 5.94 -7.30 -29.36
CA VAL A 178 4.89 -8.10 -29.98
C VAL A 178 5.46 -8.55 -31.32
N THR A 179 5.74 -9.84 -31.42
CA THR A 179 5.96 -10.52 -32.70
C THR A 179 4.81 -10.15 -33.63
N GLN A 180 5.13 -9.35 -34.65
CA GLN A 180 4.23 -8.94 -35.71
C GLN A 180 3.62 -10.16 -36.39
N THR A 181 2.32 -10.36 -36.19
CA THR A 181 1.46 -10.86 -37.26
C THR A 181 0.66 -9.67 -37.78
N ASN A 182 0.92 -9.38 -39.04
CA ASN A 182 0.30 -8.33 -39.85
C ASN A 182 -1.23 -8.35 -39.71
N ASP A 183 -1.81 -7.20 -39.38
CA ASP A 183 -2.88 -6.64 -40.21
C ASP A 183 -3.00 -5.13 -39.99
N THR A 184 -3.02 -4.43 -41.11
CA THR A 184 -3.06 -2.98 -41.23
C THR A 184 -4.52 -2.55 -41.34
N VAL A 185 -4.92 -1.45 -40.68
CA VAL A 185 -5.68 -0.32 -41.27
C VAL A 185 -6.17 0.69 -40.20
N HIS A 186 -5.65 1.92 -40.36
CA HIS A 186 -6.14 3.27 -40.05
C HIS A 186 -6.54 3.75 -38.63
N SER A 187 -5.72 4.72 -38.17
CA SER A 187 -5.99 5.82 -37.22
C SER A 187 -6.90 6.91 -37.87
N PRO A 188 -7.48 7.86 -37.10
CA PRO A 188 -6.70 9.00 -36.60
C PRO A 188 -6.99 9.44 -35.15
N GLU A 189 -5.90 9.65 -34.41
CA GLU A 189 -5.53 10.92 -33.77
C GLU A 189 -6.56 11.68 -32.90
N GLN A 190 -6.38 11.66 -31.57
CA GLN A 190 -6.55 12.82 -30.68
C GLN A 190 -5.61 12.73 -29.45
N THR A 191 -4.57 13.55 -29.42
CA THR A 191 -3.93 14.11 -28.21
C THR A 191 -4.15 15.63 -28.29
N PRO A 192 -4.01 16.46 -27.23
CA PRO A 192 -3.48 16.15 -25.90
C PRO A 192 -4.27 16.78 -24.74
N LEU A 193 -3.93 16.44 -23.50
CA LEU A 193 -3.73 17.43 -22.43
C LEU A 193 -2.91 16.78 -21.31
N GLN A 194 -1.61 16.84 -21.50
CA GLN A 194 -0.56 16.49 -20.54
C GLN A 194 -0.68 17.42 -19.32
N ARG A 195 -1.29 16.94 -18.24
CA ARG A 195 -1.39 17.69 -16.98
C ARG A 195 -0.01 17.74 -16.31
N SER A 196 0.68 18.84 -16.58
CA SER A 196 1.96 19.25 -15.99
C SER A 196 1.98 19.04 -14.47
N HIS A 197 2.84 18.13 -14.01
CA HIS A 197 3.00 17.72 -12.62
C HIS A 197 3.86 18.72 -11.79
N TRP A 198 4.07 19.94 -12.30
CA TRP A 198 4.95 20.96 -11.70
C TRP A 198 4.25 21.88 -10.69
N GLY A 199 2.92 21.83 -10.59
CA GLY A 199 2.11 22.61 -9.64
C GLY A 199 2.38 22.34 -8.14
N PRO A 200 2.44 21.08 -7.68
CA PRO A 200 2.61 20.80 -6.24
C PRO A 200 4.02 21.13 -5.72
N PHE A 201 5.05 21.07 -6.56
CA PHE A 201 6.43 21.36 -6.17
C PHE A 201 6.68 22.87 -5.97
N LEU A 202 6.03 23.71 -6.79
CA LEU A 202 6.13 25.18 -6.69
C LEU A 202 5.38 25.72 -5.47
N LEU A 203 4.27 25.08 -5.09
CA LEU A 203 3.52 25.37 -3.87
C LEU A 203 4.30 25.01 -2.59
N LEU A 204 5.07 23.91 -2.61
CA LEU A 204 5.87 23.48 -1.45
C LEU A 204 7.01 24.47 -1.12
N LEU A 205 7.56 25.14 -2.14
CA LEU A 205 8.66 26.11 -1.96
C LEU A 205 8.18 27.49 -1.49
N LEU A 206 6.93 27.87 -1.77
CA LEU A 206 6.36 29.18 -1.42
C LEU A 206 5.95 29.29 0.07
N ILE A 207 5.61 28.16 0.69
CA ILE A 207 5.23 28.08 2.11
C ILE A 207 6.37 28.52 3.06
N PRO A 208 7.63 28.03 2.93
CA PRO A 208 8.71 28.46 3.81
C PRO A 208 9.09 29.94 3.59
N ILE A 209 9.01 30.44 2.35
CA ILE A 209 9.33 31.84 2.02
C ILE A 209 8.27 32.79 2.63
N SER A 210 6.99 32.44 2.53
CA SER A 210 5.89 33.20 3.14
C SER A 210 5.99 33.23 4.68
N CYS A 211 6.28 32.09 5.31
CA CYS A 211 6.53 32.01 6.75
C CYS A 211 7.71 32.89 7.17
N PHE A 212 8.80 32.89 6.40
CA PHE A 212 9.98 33.70 6.71
C PHE A 212 9.69 35.21 6.62
N LEU A 213 8.94 35.65 5.59
CA LEU A 213 8.55 37.05 5.43
C LEU A 213 7.60 37.54 6.54
N LEU A 214 6.69 36.68 7.01
CA LEU A 214 5.79 37.02 8.12
C LEU A 214 6.51 37.10 9.48
N ILE A 215 7.58 36.31 9.68
CA ILE A 215 8.40 36.38 10.89
C ILE A 215 9.25 37.67 10.90
N MET A 216 9.74 38.12 9.74
CA MET A 216 10.57 39.34 9.63
C MET A 216 9.76 40.65 9.70
N THR A 217 8.46 40.63 9.41
CA THR A 217 7.60 41.84 9.52
C THR A 217 7.16 42.15 10.96
N ARG A 218 7.15 41.16 11.87
CA ARG A 218 6.84 41.34 13.30
C ARG A 218 7.87 42.18 14.08
N PRO A 219 9.19 41.98 13.95
CA PRO A 219 10.17 42.81 14.64
C PRO A 219 10.25 44.22 14.06
N LEU A 220 10.05 44.41 12.75
CA LEU A 220 10.02 45.74 12.11
C LEU A 220 8.83 46.59 12.57
N ARG A 221 7.64 45.99 12.75
CA ARG A 221 6.46 46.70 13.29
C ARG A 221 6.67 47.14 14.74
N ASN A 222 7.30 46.29 15.56
CA ASN A 222 7.61 46.62 16.97
C ASN A 222 8.72 47.68 17.10
N LEU A 223 9.67 47.72 16.15
CA LEU A 223 10.74 48.72 16.13
C LEU A 223 10.22 50.10 15.68
N PHE A 224 9.30 50.13 14.71
CA PHE A 224 8.63 51.36 14.28
C PHE A 224 7.70 51.94 15.36
N GLN A 225 6.96 51.09 16.10
CA GLN A 225 6.13 51.52 17.23
C GLN A 225 6.95 52.02 18.43
N ARG A 226 8.20 51.57 18.60
CA ARG A 226 9.12 52.12 19.63
C ARG A 226 9.70 53.48 19.22
N LEU A 227 9.92 53.72 17.93
CA LEU A 227 10.45 54.99 17.43
C LEU A 227 9.39 56.12 17.47
N GLN A 228 8.11 55.82 17.18
CA GLN A 228 7.06 56.84 17.28
C GLN A 228 6.79 57.32 18.72
N ARG A 229 7.07 56.48 19.74
CA ARG A 229 6.87 56.85 21.14
C ARG A 229 7.93 57.82 21.69
N PHE A 230 9.00 58.11 20.94
CA PHE A 230 10.05 59.06 21.33
C PHE A 230 9.85 60.47 20.74
N GLN A 231 8.84 60.70 19.90
CA GLN A 231 8.60 62.01 19.27
C GLN A 231 7.46 62.85 19.90
N GLU A 232 6.76 62.36 20.92
CA GLU A 232 5.64 63.07 21.56
C GLU A 232 5.95 63.54 23.00
N THR A 233 7.15 64.05 23.24
CA THR A 233 7.39 64.94 24.39
C THR A 233 7.73 66.35 23.89
N PRO A 234 6.74 67.22 23.68
CA PRO A 234 6.97 68.65 23.63
C PRO A 234 7.11 69.20 25.06
N VAL A 235 8.14 70.05 25.23
CA VAL A 235 8.35 70.98 26.35
C VAL A 235 7.21 71.99 26.41
#